data_AF-A0AAN6M000-F1
#
_entry.id   AF-A0AAN6M000-F1
#
_cell.length_a   1.000
_cell.length_b   1.000
_cell.length_c   1.000
_cell.angle_alpha   90.00
_cell.angle_beta   90.00
_cell.angle_gamma   90.00
#
_symmetry.space_group_name_H-M   'P 1'
#
loop_
_entity.id
_entity.type
_entity.pdbx_description
1 polymer ?
#
loop_
_entity_poly.entity_id
_entity_poly.type
_entity_poly.pdbx_seq_one_letter_code
_entity_poly.pdbx_strand_id
1 'polypeptide(L)'
;MEVFINTKLHPTDVCIICSDHFSAQHLPVALPCHHIFGHECIKKWLRSGRGNTNSCPCCRHEIYNPTADPTFDDASIWRALCEQPPERIHDFMAEIWHRVPKLFADEPTGHFSICDLLERALIPALKHAARANKDRGPFHDAYSLVVSTWNSLGRPNRATGLAIPLVRLVRLITQTSGILPKWLTTVSRTSMLFWRANACLGTSNSSTEISWTYLIEASRLVNPRYFPFLHMYTVLLSQDIVHSPSTRAGSTVQEVENRCCRKIGGEEWGARPEEGFLTSVNAVYKELARSHLQEKRLSLRGHEEEKGIVMGLWAMAVWRREGSPSTEGVALKKKTSGGWSSGSE
;
A
#
# COMPACT_ATOMS: atom_id res chain seq x y z
N MET A 1 -58.48 -9.73 -19.60
CA MET A 1 -57.54 -10.83 -19.93
C MET A 1 -57.64 -11.17 -21.41
N GLU A 2 -58.76 -11.71 -21.90
CA GLU A 2 -58.97 -12.07 -23.31
C GLU A 2 -58.66 -10.96 -24.32
N VAL A 3 -59.10 -9.73 -24.07
CA VAL A 3 -58.81 -8.59 -24.95
C VAL A 3 -57.30 -8.34 -25.06
N PHE A 4 -56.55 -8.47 -23.97
CA PHE A 4 -55.08 -8.31 -23.99
C PHE A 4 -54.41 -9.44 -24.77
N ILE A 5 -54.82 -10.68 -24.52
CA ILE A 5 -54.29 -11.87 -25.22
C ILE A 5 -54.50 -11.71 -26.73
N ASN A 6 -55.69 -11.27 -27.15
CA ASN A 6 -56.04 -11.17 -28.57
C ASN A 6 -55.53 -9.89 -29.26
N THR A 7 -55.06 -8.87 -28.53
CA THR A 7 -54.65 -7.57 -29.12
C THR A 7 -53.22 -7.12 -28.81
N LYS A 8 -52.55 -7.75 -27.85
CA LYS A 8 -51.21 -7.36 -27.40
C LYS A 8 -50.18 -8.49 -27.43
N LEU A 9 -50.61 -9.75 -27.37
CA LEU A 9 -49.71 -10.91 -27.52
C LEU A 9 -49.64 -11.32 -28.99
N HIS A 10 -48.80 -10.63 -29.77
CA HIS A 10 -48.52 -11.03 -31.14
C HIS A 10 -47.22 -11.85 -31.20
N PRO A 11 -47.24 -13.06 -31.80
CA PRO A 11 -46.01 -13.76 -32.09
C PRO A 11 -45.18 -12.95 -33.08
N THR A 12 -43.88 -12.83 -32.84
CA THR A 12 -42.95 -12.23 -33.79
C THR A 12 -42.28 -13.34 -34.58
N ASP A 13 -42.55 -13.41 -35.88
CA ASP A 13 -41.99 -14.39 -36.80
C ASP A 13 -40.94 -13.77 -37.74
N VAL A 14 -40.74 -12.44 -37.66
CA VAL A 14 -39.78 -11.67 -38.45
C VAL A 14 -38.75 -10.95 -37.59
N CYS A 15 -37.55 -10.75 -38.13
CA CYS A 15 -36.51 -9.97 -37.51
C CYS A 15 -36.66 -8.47 -37.81
N ILE A 16 -36.69 -7.63 -36.79
CA ILE A 16 -36.81 -6.17 -36.97
C ILE A 16 -35.58 -5.48 -37.59
N ILE A 17 -34.42 -6.15 -37.68
CA ILE A 17 -33.21 -5.56 -38.30
C ILE A 17 -33.23 -5.71 -39.82
N CYS A 18 -33.57 -6.89 -40.34
CA CYS A 18 -33.57 -7.18 -41.79
C CYS A 18 -34.97 -7.33 -42.39
N SER A 19 -36.01 -7.46 -41.56
CA SER A 19 -37.40 -7.76 -41.93
C SER A 19 -37.63 -9.17 -42.53
N ASP A 20 -36.67 -10.09 -42.41
CA ASP A 20 -36.82 -11.47 -42.87
C ASP A 20 -37.47 -12.37 -41.80
N HIS A 21 -38.13 -13.44 -42.25
CA HIS A 21 -38.69 -14.47 -41.36
C HIS A 21 -37.60 -15.29 -40.66
N PHE A 22 -37.86 -15.66 -39.40
CA PHE A 22 -37.01 -16.59 -38.67
C PHE A 22 -37.06 -18.00 -39.30
N SER A 23 -35.90 -18.64 -39.36
CA SER A 23 -35.74 -19.97 -39.97
C SER A 23 -34.54 -20.70 -39.36
N ALA A 24 -34.28 -21.94 -39.80
CA ALA A 24 -33.08 -22.67 -39.38
C ALA A 24 -31.78 -21.93 -39.72
N GLN A 25 -31.78 -21.11 -40.78
CA GLN A 25 -30.65 -20.28 -41.20
C GLN A 25 -30.70 -18.87 -40.59
N HIS A 26 -31.84 -18.46 -40.04
CA HIS A 26 -32.08 -17.16 -39.41
C HIS A 26 -32.64 -17.33 -38.01
N LEU A 27 -31.83 -17.90 -37.11
CA LEU A 27 -32.27 -18.27 -35.77
C LEU A 27 -32.63 -17.03 -34.92
N PRO A 28 -33.77 -17.04 -34.21
CA PRO A 28 -34.15 -15.98 -33.30
C PRO A 28 -33.29 -16.04 -32.02
N VAL A 29 -32.89 -14.88 -31.52
CA VAL A 29 -32.23 -14.71 -30.23
C VAL A 29 -32.85 -13.55 -29.46
N ALA A 30 -33.08 -13.74 -28.18
CA ALA A 30 -33.58 -12.70 -27.29
C ALA A 30 -32.41 -12.01 -26.57
N LEU A 31 -32.45 -10.68 -26.51
CA LEU A 31 -31.56 -9.89 -25.65
C LEU A 31 -32.05 -9.88 -24.19
N PRO A 32 -31.25 -9.40 -23.21
CA PRO A 32 -31.68 -9.25 -21.82
C PRO A 32 -32.91 -8.35 -21.62
N CYS A 33 -33.13 -7.40 -22.53
CA CYS A 33 -34.35 -6.58 -22.60
C CYS A 33 -35.54 -7.26 -23.28
N HIS A 34 -35.46 -8.57 -23.53
CA HIS A 34 -36.46 -9.45 -24.13
C HIS A 34 -36.88 -9.14 -25.58
N HIS A 35 -36.22 -8.21 -26.27
CA HIS A 35 -36.41 -8.02 -27.72
C HIS A 35 -35.72 -9.13 -28.52
N ILE A 36 -36.40 -9.61 -29.58
CA ILE A 36 -35.98 -10.76 -30.39
C ILE A 36 -35.45 -10.30 -31.75
N PHE A 37 -34.32 -10.86 -32.17
CA PHE A 37 -33.64 -10.55 -33.43
C PHE A 37 -33.09 -11.81 -34.09
N GLY A 38 -32.74 -11.73 -35.37
CA GLY A 38 -31.95 -12.77 -36.02
C GLY A 38 -30.53 -12.76 -35.46
N HIS A 39 -30.01 -13.93 -35.13
CA HIS A 39 -28.73 -14.08 -34.44
C HIS A 39 -27.56 -13.39 -35.16
N GLU A 40 -27.42 -13.59 -36.48
CA GLU A 40 -26.37 -12.94 -37.27
C GLU A 40 -26.63 -11.44 -37.48
N CYS A 41 -27.90 -11.01 -37.52
CA CYS A 41 -28.26 -9.61 -37.64
C CYS A 41 -27.89 -8.81 -36.38
N ILE A 42 -28.22 -9.33 -35.20
CA ILE A 42 -27.83 -8.65 -33.96
C ILE A 42 -26.31 -8.68 -33.78
N LYS A 43 -25.62 -9.78 -34.11
CA LYS A 43 -24.14 -9.80 -34.13
C LYS A 43 -23.55 -8.73 -35.05
N LYS A 44 -24.08 -8.57 -36.27
CA LYS A 44 -23.62 -7.56 -37.21
C LYS A 44 -23.87 -6.15 -36.69
N TRP A 45 -25.02 -5.92 -36.04
CA TRP A 45 -25.34 -4.66 -35.36
C TRP A 45 -24.31 -4.33 -34.27
N LEU A 46 -24.04 -5.27 -33.36
CA LEU A 46 -23.08 -5.06 -32.26
C LEU A 46 -21.65 -4.82 -32.76
N ARG A 47 -21.24 -5.51 -33.83
CA ARG A 47 -19.87 -5.41 -34.38
C ARG A 47 -19.63 -4.21 -35.28
N SER A 48 -20.62 -3.79 -36.06
CA SER A 48 -20.40 -2.91 -37.22
C SER A 48 -21.57 -1.96 -37.52
N GLY A 49 -22.53 -1.83 -36.61
CA GLY A 49 -23.61 -0.86 -36.74
C GLY A 49 -23.09 0.58 -36.74
N ARG A 50 -23.88 1.51 -37.28
CA ARG A 50 -23.59 2.95 -37.20
C ARG A 50 -24.27 3.49 -35.92
N GLY A 51 -23.49 3.98 -34.95
CA GLY A 51 -23.99 4.62 -33.73
C GLY A 51 -23.75 3.82 -32.44
N ASN A 52 -24.71 3.83 -31.52
CA ASN A 52 -24.62 3.21 -30.18
C ASN A 52 -24.75 1.68 -30.26
N THR A 53 -23.73 1.01 -30.81
CA THR A 53 -23.75 -0.43 -31.14
C THR A 53 -23.72 -1.35 -29.93
N ASN A 54 -23.47 -0.84 -28.73
CA ASN A 54 -23.52 -1.63 -27.50
C ASN A 54 -24.93 -1.78 -26.92
N SER A 55 -25.95 -1.24 -27.60
CA SER A 55 -27.32 -1.13 -27.09
C SER A 55 -28.34 -1.76 -28.04
N CYS A 56 -29.48 -2.16 -27.47
CA CYS A 56 -30.60 -2.75 -28.19
C CYS A 56 -31.12 -1.80 -29.29
N PRO A 57 -31.28 -2.28 -30.55
CA PRO A 57 -31.86 -1.47 -31.63
C PRO A 57 -33.27 -0.95 -31.35
N CYS A 58 -34.06 -1.69 -30.55
CA CYS A 58 -35.45 -1.34 -30.27
C CYS A 58 -35.60 -0.34 -29.13
N CYS A 59 -34.98 -0.63 -27.98
CA CYS A 59 -35.24 0.11 -26.73
C CYS A 59 -34.00 0.82 -26.17
N ARG A 60 -32.84 0.71 -26.83
CA ARG A 60 -31.55 1.25 -26.37
C ARG A 60 -31.08 0.73 -25.01
N HIS A 61 -31.68 -0.34 -24.48
CA HIS A 61 -31.13 -1.04 -23.33
C HIS A 61 -29.71 -1.49 -23.64
N GLU A 62 -28.77 -1.13 -22.78
CA GLU A 62 -27.37 -1.49 -22.93
C GLU A 62 -27.21 -3.01 -22.83
N ILE A 63 -26.65 -3.63 -23.86
CA ILE A 63 -26.51 -5.10 -23.97
C ILE A 63 -25.22 -5.53 -23.29
N TYR A 64 -24.17 -4.73 -23.48
CA TYR A 64 -22.89 -4.87 -22.82
C TYR A 64 -22.27 -3.48 -22.67
N ASN A 65 -21.47 -3.30 -21.63
CA ASN A 65 -20.68 -2.10 -21.48
C ASN A 65 -19.26 -2.36 -22.05
N PRO A 66 -18.84 -1.69 -23.14
CA PRO A 66 -17.49 -1.82 -23.69
C PRO A 66 -16.39 -1.43 -22.68
N THR A 67 -16.74 -0.73 -21.60
CA THR A 67 -15.81 -0.27 -20.56
C THR A 67 -15.58 -1.28 -19.42
N ALA A 68 -15.98 -2.54 -19.60
CA ALA A 68 -15.56 -3.65 -18.72
C ALA A 68 -14.22 -4.29 -19.13
N ASP A 69 -13.38 -3.59 -19.91
CA ASP A 69 -11.93 -3.66 -19.66
C ASP A 69 -11.70 -3.22 -18.20
N PRO A 70 -10.73 -3.77 -17.44
CA PRO A 70 -10.32 -3.11 -16.20
C PRO A 70 -10.03 -1.66 -16.57
N THR A 71 -10.90 -0.76 -16.11
CA THR A 71 -10.87 0.68 -16.44
C THR A 71 -9.43 1.13 -16.40
N PHE A 72 -8.87 1.69 -17.48
CA PHE A 72 -7.51 2.25 -17.48
C PHE A 72 -7.49 3.49 -16.58
N ASP A 73 -7.54 3.25 -15.28
CA ASP A 73 -7.61 4.23 -14.21
C ASP A 73 -6.53 3.95 -13.17
N ASP A 74 -6.31 4.92 -12.29
CA ASP A 74 -5.25 4.85 -11.29
C ASP A 74 -5.37 3.62 -10.38
N ALA A 75 -6.59 3.21 -10.04
CA ALA A 75 -6.84 2.14 -9.09
C ALA A 75 -6.61 0.76 -9.70
N SER A 76 -7.02 0.54 -10.95
CA SER A 76 -6.81 -0.73 -11.64
C SER A 76 -5.33 -0.95 -11.95
N ILE A 77 -4.62 0.09 -12.40
CA ILE A 77 -3.18 0.01 -12.70
C ILE A 77 -2.40 -0.21 -11.40
N TRP A 78 -2.76 0.50 -10.32
CA TRP A 78 -2.16 0.27 -9.01
C TRP A 78 -2.35 -1.17 -8.52
N ARG A 79 -3.56 -1.72 -8.67
CA ARG A 79 -3.85 -3.13 -8.33
C ARG A 79 -3.00 -4.08 -9.16
N ALA A 80 -2.95 -3.88 -10.47
CA ALA A 80 -2.18 -4.73 -11.39
C ALA A 80 -0.66 -4.64 -11.13
N LEU A 81 -0.15 -3.48 -10.70
CA LEU A 81 1.23 -3.33 -10.21
C LEU A 81 1.47 -4.13 -8.93
N CYS A 82 0.54 -4.10 -7.97
CA CYS A 82 0.67 -4.83 -6.72
C CYS A 82 0.61 -6.36 -6.91
N GLU A 83 -0.03 -6.83 -7.97
CA GLU A 83 -0.15 -8.25 -8.34
C GLU A 83 1.03 -8.76 -9.18
N GLN A 84 2.01 -7.90 -9.51
CA GLN A 84 3.18 -8.33 -10.27
C GLN A 84 4.05 -9.34 -9.49
N PRO A 85 4.74 -10.27 -10.19
CA PRO A 85 5.72 -11.16 -9.57
C PRO A 85 6.81 -10.40 -8.80
N PRO A 86 7.32 -10.94 -7.67
CA PRO A 86 8.35 -10.29 -6.86
C PRO A 86 9.59 -9.88 -7.64
N GLU A 87 9.98 -10.64 -8.66
CA GLU A 87 11.13 -10.35 -9.51
C GLU A 87 10.91 -9.05 -10.31
N ARG A 88 9.69 -8.86 -10.83
CA ARG A 88 9.31 -7.65 -11.59
C ARG A 88 9.27 -6.42 -10.70
N ILE A 89 8.74 -6.55 -9.49
CA ILE A 89 8.75 -5.48 -8.49
C ILE A 89 10.19 -5.18 -8.06
N HIS A 90 11.02 -6.21 -7.87
CA HIS A 90 12.42 -6.04 -7.52
C HIS A 90 13.20 -5.29 -8.60
N ASP A 91 13.04 -5.62 -9.88
CA ASP A 91 13.70 -4.92 -10.98
C ASP A 91 13.38 -3.42 -10.97
N PHE A 92 12.10 -3.08 -10.77
CA PHE A 92 11.64 -1.70 -10.63
C PHE A 92 12.25 -1.00 -9.41
N MET A 93 12.22 -1.66 -8.25
CA MET A 93 12.75 -1.14 -6.99
C MET A 93 14.27 -0.97 -7.03
N ALA A 94 15.00 -1.90 -7.63
CA ALA A 94 16.45 -1.85 -7.79
C ALA A 94 16.87 -0.62 -8.61
N GLU A 95 16.11 -0.27 -9.64
CA GLU A 95 16.35 0.94 -10.42
C GLU A 95 16.11 2.22 -9.62
N ILE A 96 15.11 2.23 -8.71
CA ILE A 96 14.94 3.36 -7.77
C ILE A 96 16.15 3.43 -6.82
N TRP A 97 16.54 2.33 -6.18
CA TRP A 97 17.69 2.29 -5.27
C TRP A 97 18.99 2.75 -5.95
N HIS A 98 19.20 2.39 -7.22
CA HIS A 98 20.35 2.85 -8.00
C HIS A 98 20.35 4.37 -8.24
N ARG A 99 19.18 5.00 -8.23
CA ARG A 99 19.01 6.44 -8.48
C ARG A 99 19.13 7.30 -7.22
N VAL A 100 18.87 6.74 -6.05
CA VAL A 100 18.95 7.48 -4.78
C VAL A 100 20.32 8.15 -4.56
N PRO A 101 21.47 7.48 -4.75
CA PRO A 101 22.76 8.16 -4.61
C PRO A 101 22.94 9.35 -5.54
N LYS A 102 22.36 9.30 -6.75
CA LYS A 102 22.40 10.40 -7.72
C LYS A 102 21.51 11.57 -7.29
N LEU A 103 20.37 11.26 -6.65
CA LEU A 103 19.51 12.29 -6.04
C LEU A 103 20.29 13.12 -5.02
N PHE A 104 20.94 12.45 -4.07
CA PHE A 104 21.76 13.08 -3.03
C PHE A 104 23.05 13.74 -3.55
N ALA A 105 23.57 13.29 -4.69
CA ALA A 105 24.72 13.94 -5.31
C ALA A 105 24.38 15.36 -5.80
N ASP A 106 23.19 15.56 -6.38
CA ASP A 106 22.79 16.88 -6.87
C ASP A 106 22.10 17.74 -5.80
N GLU A 107 21.45 17.12 -4.79
CA GLU A 107 20.84 17.82 -3.64
C GLU A 107 21.24 17.15 -2.31
N PRO A 108 22.38 17.56 -1.73
CA PRO A 108 22.93 16.93 -0.52
C PRO A 108 22.08 17.10 0.74
N THR A 109 21.16 18.06 0.79
CA THR A 109 20.32 18.27 1.98
C THR A 109 19.28 17.16 2.17
N GLY A 110 18.99 16.38 1.11
CA GLY A 110 17.96 15.35 1.13
C GLY A 110 16.53 15.87 0.92
N HIS A 111 16.34 17.18 0.77
CA HIS A 111 15.03 17.78 0.53
C HIS A 111 14.70 17.77 -0.97
N PHE A 112 13.97 16.75 -1.40
CA PHE A 112 13.60 16.58 -2.81
C PHE A 112 12.18 17.10 -3.10
N SER A 113 12.06 17.93 -4.14
CA SER A 113 10.75 18.31 -4.68
C SER A 113 10.06 17.09 -5.33
N ILE A 114 8.74 17.16 -5.51
CA ILE A 114 8.04 16.10 -6.25
C ILE A 114 8.54 16.02 -7.69
N CYS A 115 8.91 17.15 -8.31
CA CYS A 115 9.54 17.16 -9.63
C CYS A 115 10.86 16.38 -9.64
N ASP A 116 11.73 16.56 -8.64
CA ASP A 116 12.98 15.80 -8.53
C ASP A 116 12.71 14.30 -8.45
N LEU A 117 11.77 13.91 -7.58
CA LEU A 117 11.43 12.50 -7.38
C LEU A 117 10.82 11.88 -8.64
N LEU A 118 10.00 12.63 -9.39
CA LEU A 118 9.41 12.17 -10.64
C LEU A 118 10.46 12.05 -11.76
N GLU A 119 11.19 13.12 -12.06
CA GLU A 119 12.10 13.18 -13.22
C GLU A 119 13.33 12.31 -13.06
N ARG A 120 13.91 12.28 -11.84
CA ARG A 120 15.26 11.73 -11.63
C ARG A 120 15.20 10.31 -11.07
N ALA A 121 14.11 9.94 -10.39
CA ALA A 121 13.91 8.61 -9.82
C ALA A 121 12.77 7.82 -10.47
N LEU A 122 11.52 8.25 -10.27
CA LEU A 122 10.34 7.41 -10.58
C LEU A 122 10.14 7.15 -12.07
N ILE A 123 10.05 8.20 -12.89
CA ILE A 123 9.76 8.07 -14.32
C ILE A 123 10.81 7.22 -15.04
N PRO A 124 12.12 7.44 -14.80
CA PRO A 124 13.13 6.57 -15.36
C PRO A 124 13.05 5.10 -14.87
N ALA A 125 12.71 4.86 -13.60
CA ALA A 125 12.52 3.51 -13.07
C ALA A 125 11.32 2.80 -13.71
N LEU A 126 10.19 3.50 -13.86
CA LEU A 126 9.02 2.99 -14.59
C LEU A 126 9.36 2.69 -16.05
N LYS A 127 10.12 3.58 -16.72
CA LYS A 127 10.57 3.37 -18.10
C LYS A 127 11.44 2.12 -18.24
N HIS A 128 12.34 1.89 -17.29
CA HIS A 128 13.18 0.70 -17.25
C HIS A 128 12.32 -0.58 -17.09
N ALA A 129 11.46 -0.61 -16.08
CA ALA A 129 10.57 -1.74 -15.80
C ALA A 129 9.60 -2.03 -16.97
N ALA A 130 9.10 -0.99 -17.64
CA ALA A 130 8.25 -1.11 -18.81
C ALA A 130 8.96 -1.78 -20.00
N ARG A 131 10.22 -1.44 -20.25
CA ARG A 131 11.03 -2.00 -21.35
C ARG A 131 11.51 -3.43 -21.10
N ALA A 132 11.61 -3.81 -19.83
CA ALA A 132 11.99 -5.17 -19.46
C ALA A 132 10.89 -6.20 -19.76
N ASN A 133 9.68 -5.77 -20.18
CA ASN A 133 8.64 -6.68 -20.65
C ASN A 133 8.55 -6.63 -22.17
N LYS A 134 8.40 -7.79 -22.83
CA LYS A 134 8.20 -7.87 -24.28
C LYS A 134 6.79 -7.41 -24.66
N ASP A 135 5.82 -7.64 -23.78
CA ASP A 135 4.42 -7.25 -23.98
C ASP A 135 4.05 -6.01 -23.14
N ARG A 136 3.01 -5.31 -23.58
CA ARG A 136 2.42 -4.20 -22.83
C ARG A 136 1.85 -4.75 -21.51
N GLY A 137 2.35 -4.26 -20.38
CA GLY A 137 1.91 -4.69 -19.05
C GLY A 137 1.86 -3.56 -18.02
N PRO A 138 1.58 -3.86 -16.74
CA PRO A 138 1.21 -2.83 -15.76
C PRO A 138 2.26 -1.73 -15.54
N PHE A 139 3.55 -2.04 -15.63
CA PHE A 139 4.61 -1.02 -15.57
C PHE A 139 4.63 -0.09 -16.79
N HIS A 140 4.30 -0.59 -17.99
CA HIS A 140 4.15 0.24 -19.18
C HIS A 140 2.95 1.18 -19.06
N ASP A 141 1.84 0.67 -18.53
CA ASP A 141 0.62 1.45 -18.32
C ASP A 141 0.81 2.52 -17.25
N ALA A 142 1.49 2.17 -16.15
CA ALA A 142 1.90 3.11 -15.12
C ALA A 142 2.84 4.19 -15.65
N TYR A 143 3.89 3.81 -16.40
CA TYR A 143 4.79 4.75 -17.06
C TYR A 143 4.02 5.73 -17.96
N SER A 144 3.17 5.18 -18.82
CA SER A 144 2.42 5.95 -19.81
C SER A 144 1.46 6.94 -19.14
N LEU A 145 0.70 6.50 -18.13
CA LEU A 145 -0.27 7.33 -17.42
C LEU A 145 0.41 8.42 -16.57
N VAL A 146 1.46 8.07 -15.83
CA VAL A 146 2.18 9.04 -14.99
C VAL A 146 2.82 10.13 -15.85
N VAL A 147 3.49 9.75 -16.94
CA VAL A 147 4.17 10.71 -17.84
C VAL A 147 3.16 11.58 -18.60
N SER A 148 2.08 11.00 -19.13
CA SER A 148 1.07 11.77 -19.87
C SER A 148 0.40 12.79 -18.95
N THR A 149 -0.10 12.35 -17.79
CA THR A 149 -0.79 13.20 -16.82
C THR A 149 0.12 14.33 -16.35
N TRP A 150 1.36 14.02 -15.99
CA TRP A 150 2.27 15.02 -15.46
C TRP A 150 2.70 16.05 -16.51
N ASN A 151 2.94 15.64 -17.75
CA ASN A 151 3.21 16.59 -18.85
C ASN A 151 1.99 17.44 -19.19
N SER A 152 0.79 16.86 -19.27
CA SER A 152 -0.45 17.58 -19.57
C SER A 152 -0.79 18.63 -18.52
N LEU A 153 -0.40 18.41 -17.26
CA LEU A 153 -0.57 19.39 -16.18
C LEU A 153 0.54 20.46 -16.12
N GLY A 154 1.49 20.46 -17.05
CA GLY A 154 2.61 21.41 -17.07
C GLY A 154 3.71 21.09 -16.06
N ARG A 155 3.93 19.80 -15.77
CA ARG A 155 4.95 19.30 -14.82
C ARG A 155 4.93 19.99 -13.45
N PRO A 156 3.77 19.99 -12.76
CA PRO A 156 3.67 20.69 -11.48
C PRO A 156 4.47 19.95 -10.40
N ASN A 157 4.88 20.69 -9.37
CA ASN A 157 5.49 20.13 -8.16
C ASN A 157 4.45 19.47 -7.23
N ARG A 158 3.59 18.62 -7.80
CA ARG A 158 2.55 17.85 -7.09
C ARG A 158 2.32 16.51 -7.78
N ALA A 159 2.11 15.46 -6.99
CA ALA A 159 1.72 14.16 -7.52
C ALA A 159 0.20 14.10 -7.65
N THR A 160 -0.30 13.42 -8.68
CA THR A 160 -1.74 13.23 -8.91
C THR A 160 -1.99 11.80 -9.35
N GLY A 161 -3.18 11.27 -9.03
CA GLY A 161 -3.58 9.92 -9.41
C GLY A 161 -2.56 8.85 -8.99
N LEU A 162 -2.20 7.98 -9.93
CA LEU A 162 -1.25 6.88 -9.74
C LEU A 162 0.15 7.34 -9.30
N ALA A 163 0.54 8.59 -9.58
CA ALA A 163 1.83 9.12 -9.14
C ALA A 163 1.92 9.24 -7.61
N ILE A 164 0.81 9.38 -6.89
CA ILE A 164 0.78 9.57 -5.43
C ILE A 164 1.45 8.41 -4.68
N PRO A 165 0.96 7.15 -4.78
CA PRO A 165 1.56 6.03 -4.06
C PRO A 165 2.98 5.71 -4.55
N LEU A 166 3.32 6.02 -5.81
CA LEU A 166 4.64 5.78 -6.37
C LEU A 166 5.66 6.83 -5.92
N VAL A 167 5.29 8.11 -5.84
CA VAL A 167 6.15 9.15 -5.26
C VAL A 167 6.35 8.91 -3.76
N ARG A 168 5.29 8.50 -3.04
CA ARG A 168 5.40 8.10 -1.62
C ARG A 168 6.42 6.98 -1.41
N LEU A 169 6.45 5.99 -2.31
CA LEU A 169 7.45 4.92 -2.29
C LEU A 169 8.87 5.46 -2.46
N VAL A 170 9.11 6.35 -3.44
CA VAL A 170 10.43 6.97 -3.62
C VAL A 170 10.83 7.79 -2.38
N ARG A 171 9.90 8.58 -1.81
CA ARG A 171 10.12 9.31 -0.55
C ARG A 171 10.53 8.38 0.59
N LEU A 172 9.82 7.27 0.75
CA LEU A 172 10.12 6.28 1.78
C LEU A 172 11.53 5.71 1.63
N ILE A 173 11.93 5.40 0.40
CA ILE A 173 13.26 4.89 0.07
C ILE A 173 14.34 5.96 0.35
N THR A 174 14.16 7.19 -0.13
CA THR A 174 15.17 8.26 0.06
C THR A 174 15.36 8.65 1.52
N GLN A 175 14.27 8.69 2.30
CA GLN A 175 14.33 9.05 3.73
C GLN A 175 14.98 7.96 4.59
N THR A 176 15.06 6.72 4.11
CA THR A 176 15.56 5.58 4.89
C THR A 176 16.86 4.98 4.33
N SER A 177 17.33 5.45 3.17
CA SER A 177 18.51 4.91 2.49
C SER A 177 19.80 5.06 3.30
N GLY A 178 19.89 6.08 4.16
CA GLY A 178 21.04 6.28 5.05
C GLY A 178 21.12 5.30 6.22
N ILE A 179 20.06 4.52 6.46
CA ILE A 179 19.97 3.56 7.57
C ILE A 179 20.40 2.17 7.12
N LEU A 180 20.03 1.80 5.89
CA LEU A 180 20.28 0.47 5.35
C LEU A 180 21.66 0.38 4.73
N PRO A 181 22.41 -0.71 4.98
CA PRO A 181 23.66 -0.94 4.29
C PRO A 181 23.42 -1.24 2.80
N LYS A 182 24.36 -0.83 1.93
CA LYS A 182 24.24 -0.96 0.46
C LYS A 182 23.95 -2.39 -0.02
N TRP A 183 24.51 -3.41 0.64
CA TRP A 183 24.28 -4.81 0.25
C TRP A 183 22.85 -5.28 0.55
N LEU A 184 22.13 -4.60 1.44
CA LEU A 184 20.75 -4.94 1.78
C LEU A 184 19.75 -4.23 0.86
N THR A 185 20.11 -3.10 0.24
CA THR A 185 19.23 -2.41 -0.71
C THR A 185 19.18 -3.09 -2.09
N THR A 186 20.12 -4.00 -2.38
CA THR A 186 20.18 -4.73 -3.66
C THR A 186 19.45 -6.07 -3.65
N VAL A 187 18.89 -6.51 -2.53
CA VAL A 187 18.21 -7.82 -2.45
C VAL A 187 16.69 -7.71 -2.64
N SER A 188 16.12 -8.69 -3.31
CA SER A 188 14.67 -8.77 -3.61
C SER A 188 13.80 -8.66 -2.35
N ARG A 189 14.17 -9.33 -1.24
CA ARG A 189 13.41 -9.25 0.02
C ARG A 189 13.24 -7.82 0.54
N THR A 190 14.29 -6.99 0.48
CA THR A 190 14.22 -5.59 0.92
C THR A 190 13.35 -4.77 -0.02
N SER A 191 13.45 -5.02 -1.32
CA SER A 191 12.56 -4.40 -2.31
C SER A 191 11.09 -4.71 -1.98
N MET A 192 10.78 -5.97 -1.70
CA MET A 192 9.43 -6.38 -1.32
C MET A 192 8.97 -5.83 0.03
N LEU A 193 9.88 -5.72 1.00
CA LEU A 193 9.61 -5.11 2.32
C LEU A 193 9.10 -3.67 2.15
N PHE A 194 9.82 -2.85 1.37
CA PHE A 194 9.44 -1.46 1.10
C PHE A 194 8.19 -1.34 0.22
N TRP A 195 8.07 -2.19 -0.80
CA TRP A 195 6.90 -2.22 -1.66
C TRP A 195 5.62 -2.51 -0.87
N ARG A 196 5.63 -3.56 -0.04
CA ARG A 196 4.48 -3.95 0.79
C ARG A 196 4.16 -2.91 1.86
N ALA A 197 5.18 -2.31 2.47
CA ALA A 197 5.03 -1.20 3.40
C ALA A 197 4.31 -0.02 2.74
N ASN A 198 4.72 0.38 1.53
CA ASN A 198 4.04 1.45 0.80
C ASN A 198 2.63 1.06 0.32
N ALA A 199 2.45 -0.19 -0.13
CA ALA A 199 1.19 -0.65 -0.70
C ALA A 199 0.07 -0.75 0.34
N CYS A 200 0.40 -1.11 1.59
CA CYS A 200 -0.59 -1.23 2.64
C CYS A 200 -1.22 0.12 3.06
N LEU A 201 -0.57 1.24 2.72
CA LEU A 201 -1.07 2.61 2.95
C LEU A 201 -2.18 3.00 1.94
N GLY A 202 -2.37 2.23 0.87
CA GLY A 202 -3.41 2.45 -0.13
C GLY A 202 -3.23 3.70 -1.00
N THR A 203 -4.23 3.97 -1.84
CA THR A 203 -4.29 5.10 -2.79
C THR A 203 -5.28 6.18 -2.39
N SER A 204 -6.08 5.95 -1.34
CA SER A 204 -7.18 6.82 -0.89
C SER A 204 -6.73 8.13 -0.26
N ASN A 205 -5.49 8.18 0.22
CA ASN A 205 -4.94 9.38 0.84
C ASN A 205 -4.31 10.19 -0.29
N SER A 206 -4.89 11.32 -0.66
CA SER A 206 -4.39 12.20 -1.73
C SER A 206 -3.00 12.81 -1.42
N SER A 207 -2.27 12.29 -0.44
CA SER A 207 -0.98 12.77 0.03
C SER A 207 0.13 11.77 -0.31
N THR A 208 1.25 12.32 -0.77
CA THR A 208 2.52 11.60 -0.92
C THR A 208 3.28 11.48 0.40
N GLU A 209 2.82 12.15 1.46
CA GLU A 209 3.46 12.14 2.76
C GLU A 209 3.18 10.83 3.48
N ILE A 210 4.18 10.38 4.24
CA ILE A 210 4.06 9.22 5.12
C ILE A 210 3.63 9.75 6.48
N SER A 211 2.71 9.05 7.18
CA SER A 211 2.24 9.49 8.49
C SER A 211 2.52 8.49 9.58
N TRP A 212 2.88 9.01 10.76
CA TRP A 212 3.02 8.22 12.00
C TRP A 212 1.73 7.50 12.41
N THR A 213 0.57 8.01 12.00
CA THR A 213 -0.74 7.41 12.32
C THR A 213 -0.82 5.93 11.93
N TYR A 214 -0.24 5.55 10.78
CA TYR A 214 -0.25 4.16 10.32
C TYR A 214 0.62 3.24 11.18
N LEU A 215 1.77 3.72 11.69
CA LEU A 215 2.60 2.95 12.63
C LEU A 215 1.96 2.87 14.01
N ILE A 216 1.32 3.96 14.46
CA ILE A 216 0.58 3.97 15.72
C ILE A 216 -0.55 2.93 15.67
N GLU A 217 -1.33 2.89 14.59
CA GLU A 217 -2.38 1.88 14.41
C GLU A 217 -1.79 0.47 14.33
N ALA A 218 -0.74 0.27 13.53
CA ALA A 218 -0.11 -1.04 13.38
C ALA A 218 0.47 -1.56 14.70
N SER A 219 1.06 -0.69 15.53
CA SER A 219 1.69 -1.09 16.79
C SER A 219 0.71 -1.63 17.83
N ARG A 220 -0.59 -1.32 17.69
CA ARG A 220 -1.66 -1.87 18.53
C ARG A 220 -1.98 -3.32 18.19
N LEU A 221 -1.54 -3.82 17.03
CA LEU A 221 -1.75 -5.20 16.56
C LEU A 221 -3.22 -5.65 16.45
N VAL A 222 -4.17 -4.71 16.50
CA VAL A 222 -5.61 -4.99 16.37
C VAL A 222 -6.00 -5.22 14.90
N ASN A 223 -5.39 -4.45 13.99
CA ASN A 223 -5.66 -4.50 12.56
C ASN A 223 -4.38 -4.87 11.79
N PRO A 224 -4.36 -5.97 11.02
CA PRO A 224 -3.16 -6.39 10.29
C PRO A 224 -2.87 -5.51 9.07
N ARG A 225 -3.77 -4.61 8.66
CA ARG A 225 -3.64 -3.79 7.45
C ARG A 225 -2.27 -3.13 7.34
N TYR A 226 -1.82 -2.42 8.38
CA TYR A 226 -0.57 -1.67 8.37
C TYR A 226 0.64 -2.44 8.94
N PHE A 227 0.48 -3.74 9.21
CA PHE A 227 1.57 -4.58 9.69
C PHE A 227 2.79 -4.61 8.76
N PRO A 228 2.66 -4.63 7.41
CA PRO A 228 3.83 -4.53 6.52
C PRO A 228 4.66 -3.27 6.75
N PHE A 229 4.02 -2.14 7.07
CA PHE A 229 4.72 -0.89 7.39
C PHE A 229 5.43 -0.98 8.74
N LEU A 230 4.80 -1.59 9.75
CA LEU A 230 5.43 -1.87 11.05
C LEU A 230 6.64 -2.82 10.93
N HIS A 231 6.53 -3.85 10.09
CA HIS A 231 7.62 -4.78 9.82
C HIS A 231 8.81 -4.04 9.21
N MET A 232 8.59 -3.23 8.16
CA MET A 232 9.63 -2.42 7.54
C MET A 232 10.28 -1.46 8.55
N TYR A 233 9.48 -0.77 9.36
CA TYR A 233 9.97 0.11 10.43
C TYR A 233 10.82 -0.64 11.47
N THR A 234 10.42 -1.85 11.87
CA THR A 234 11.16 -2.65 12.86
C THR A 234 12.49 -3.16 12.29
N VAL A 235 12.53 -3.49 10.99
CA VAL A 235 13.79 -3.81 10.29
C VAL A 235 14.71 -2.60 10.25
N LEU A 236 14.20 -1.39 9.96
CA LEU A 236 14.99 -0.16 10.01
C LEU A 236 15.60 0.08 11.40
N LEU A 237 14.83 -0.10 12.47
CA LEU A 237 15.33 -0.01 13.84
C LEU A 237 16.47 -1.01 14.09
N SER A 238 16.26 -2.27 13.70
CA SER A 238 17.27 -3.33 13.88
C SER A 238 18.57 -3.04 13.11
N GLN A 239 18.46 -2.53 11.87
CA GLN A 239 19.61 -2.14 11.07
C GLN A 239 20.32 -0.91 11.63
N ASP A 240 19.58 0.11 12.09
CA ASP A 240 20.15 1.30 12.73
C ASP A 240 20.95 0.95 13.98
N ILE A 241 20.41 0.06 14.83
CA ILE A 241 21.07 -0.41 16.05
C ILE A 241 22.44 -1.02 15.75
N VAL A 242 22.53 -1.87 14.73
CA VAL A 242 23.76 -2.60 14.38
C VAL A 242 24.76 -1.74 13.63
N HIS A 243 24.30 -0.87 12.73
CA HIS A 243 25.17 -0.08 11.85
C HIS A 243 25.47 1.34 12.35
N SER A 244 24.81 1.78 13.43
CA SER A 244 25.09 3.05 14.10
C SER A 244 25.05 2.86 15.62
N PRO A 245 25.91 2.01 16.21
CA PRO A 245 25.87 1.74 17.65
C PRO A 245 26.08 3.02 18.46
N SER A 246 25.35 3.16 19.57
CA SER A 246 25.57 4.30 20.47
C SER A 246 26.96 4.20 21.10
N THR A 247 27.67 5.33 21.16
CA THR A 247 28.99 5.42 21.79
C THR A 247 28.92 5.47 23.32
N ARG A 248 27.73 5.66 23.89
CA ARG A 248 27.51 5.78 25.35
C ARG A 248 26.88 4.51 25.93
N ALA A 249 27.39 4.08 27.08
CA ALA A 249 26.82 2.98 27.85
C ALA A 249 25.46 3.39 28.42
N GLY A 250 24.39 2.86 27.80
CA GLY A 250 23.00 3.18 28.13
C GLY A 250 22.48 4.36 27.31
N SER A 251 21.57 4.10 26.37
CA SER A 251 20.87 5.15 25.63
C SER A 251 19.77 5.76 26.50
N THR A 252 19.76 7.08 26.64
CA THR A 252 18.65 7.78 27.31
C THR A 252 17.36 7.62 26.51
N VAL A 253 16.19 7.80 27.14
CA VAL A 253 14.89 7.76 26.43
C VAL A 253 14.88 8.74 25.26
N GLN A 254 15.41 9.94 25.47
CA GLN A 254 15.50 10.99 24.45
C GLN A 254 16.44 10.62 23.28
N GLU A 255 17.56 9.93 23.55
CA GLU A 255 18.44 9.42 22.49
C GLU A 255 17.73 8.33 21.66
N VAL A 256 16.97 7.44 22.30
CA VAL A 256 16.17 6.42 21.61
C VAL A 256 15.09 7.07 20.75
N GLU A 257 14.37 8.05 21.27
CA GLU A 257 13.36 8.79 20.49
C GLU A 257 13.95 9.50 19.28
N ASN A 258 15.11 10.16 19.45
CA ASN A 258 15.80 10.80 18.33
C ASN A 258 16.17 9.78 17.24
N ARG A 259 16.68 8.60 17.61
CA ARG A 259 17.02 7.56 16.63
C ARG A 259 15.80 6.94 15.98
N CYS A 260 14.78 6.64 16.77
CA CYS A 260 13.60 5.91 16.29
C CYS A 260 12.61 6.78 15.52
N CYS A 261 12.59 8.10 15.78
CA CYS A 261 11.60 9.01 15.21
C CYS A 261 12.21 10.15 14.39
N ARG A 262 13.40 10.68 14.73
CA ARG A 262 14.04 11.72 13.90
C ARG A 262 14.87 11.13 12.77
N LYS A 263 15.61 10.05 13.02
CA LYS A 263 16.39 9.39 11.96
C LYS A 263 15.49 8.59 11.02
N ILE A 264 14.44 7.96 11.55
CA ILE A 264 13.40 7.28 10.76
C ILE A 264 12.17 8.17 10.75
N GLY A 265 11.83 8.69 9.58
CA GLY A 265 10.64 9.51 9.35
C GLY A 265 10.83 11.01 9.58
N GLY A 266 11.67 11.41 10.54
CA GLY A 266 12.10 12.80 10.68
C GLY A 266 10.95 13.76 10.97
N GLU A 267 11.15 15.02 10.59
CA GLU A 267 10.11 16.05 10.59
C GLU A 267 9.24 16.01 9.32
N GLU A 268 9.58 15.14 8.37
CA GLU A 268 8.91 15.02 7.08
C GLU A 268 7.65 14.14 7.13
N TRP A 269 7.55 13.25 8.12
CA TRP A 269 6.35 12.42 8.29
C TRP A 269 5.25 13.20 8.98
N GLY A 270 4.04 13.13 8.43
CA GLY A 270 2.86 13.77 8.98
C GLY A 270 2.42 13.17 10.31
N ALA A 271 1.74 13.99 11.13
CA ALA A 271 1.43 13.72 12.53
C ALA A 271 2.68 13.56 13.40
N ARG A 272 2.49 13.39 14.71
CA ARG A 272 3.59 13.10 15.65
C ARG A 272 3.33 11.78 16.37
N PRO A 273 4.39 11.04 16.75
CA PRO A 273 4.25 9.87 17.60
C PRO A 273 3.53 10.20 18.91
N GLU A 274 2.51 9.41 19.26
CA GLU A 274 1.84 9.49 20.56
C GLU A 274 2.74 8.92 21.67
N GLU A 275 2.56 9.38 22.92
CA GLU A 275 3.35 8.92 24.07
C GLU A 275 3.31 7.38 24.24
N GLY A 276 2.12 6.78 24.13
CA GLY A 276 1.96 5.33 24.22
C GLY A 276 2.67 4.55 23.11
N PHE A 277 2.88 5.17 21.93
CA PHE A 277 3.69 4.60 20.86
C PHE A 277 5.19 4.74 21.19
N LEU A 278 5.64 5.89 21.69
CA LEU A 278 7.03 6.12 22.10
C LEU A 278 7.47 5.12 23.19
N THR A 279 6.62 4.86 24.19
CA THR A 279 6.86 3.82 25.20
C THR A 279 7.07 2.44 24.56
N SER A 280 6.22 2.10 23.59
CA SER A 280 6.27 0.80 22.90
C SER A 280 7.54 0.67 22.05
N VAL A 281 7.86 1.70 21.26
CA VAL A 281 9.09 1.78 20.47
C VAL A 281 10.34 1.69 21.34
N ASN A 282 10.36 2.35 22.50
CA ASN A 282 11.50 2.29 23.42
C ASN A 282 11.71 0.86 23.94
N ALA A 283 10.63 0.15 24.28
CA ALA A 283 10.69 -1.25 24.70
C ALA A 283 11.21 -2.17 23.58
N VAL A 284 10.69 -2.00 22.35
CA VAL A 284 11.14 -2.76 21.16
C VAL A 284 12.62 -2.47 20.88
N TYR A 285 13.04 -1.21 20.89
CA TYR A 285 14.43 -0.81 20.66
C TYR A 285 15.38 -1.45 21.67
N LYS A 286 15.05 -1.39 22.97
CA LYS A 286 15.86 -2.00 24.04
C LYS A 286 16.00 -3.50 23.85
N GLU A 287 14.92 -4.17 23.46
CA GLU A 287 14.91 -5.61 23.24
C GLU A 287 15.74 -6.01 22.01
N LEU A 288 15.63 -5.26 20.90
CA LEU A 288 16.48 -5.43 19.72
C LEU A 288 17.96 -5.18 20.05
N ALA A 289 18.26 -4.10 20.77
CA ALA A 289 19.63 -3.76 21.17
C ALA A 289 20.25 -4.85 22.07
N ARG A 290 19.48 -5.40 23.02
CA ARG A 290 19.87 -6.53 23.86
C ARG A 290 20.17 -7.77 23.01
N SER A 291 19.24 -8.14 22.13
CA SER A 291 19.33 -9.29 21.23
C SER A 291 20.56 -9.22 20.30
N HIS A 292 20.81 -8.07 19.67
CA HIS A 292 21.88 -7.95 18.66
C HIS A 292 23.25 -7.69 19.28
N LEU A 293 23.34 -6.83 20.30
CA LEU A 293 24.63 -6.39 20.84
C LEU A 293 25.12 -7.27 21.98
N GLN A 294 24.22 -7.81 22.81
CA GLN A 294 24.60 -8.63 23.97
C GLN A 294 24.54 -10.12 23.62
N GLU A 295 23.45 -10.58 23.02
CA GLU A 295 23.28 -12.00 22.66
C GLU A 295 23.90 -12.36 21.30
N LYS A 296 24.42 -11.38 20.55
CA LYS A 296 25.03 -11.55 19.22
C LYS A 296 24.10 -12.23 18.20
N ARG A 297 22.78 -12.07 18.35
CA ARG A 297 21.82 -12.55 17.34
C ARG A 297 21.87 -11.67 16.10
N LEU A 298 21.59 -12.26 14.94
CA LEU A 298 21.52 -11.54 13.67
C LEU A 298 20.46 -10.43 13.71
N SER A 299 20.76 -9.29 13.09
CA SER A 299 19.77 -8.24 12.85
C SER A 299 18.68 -8.70 11.88
N LEU A 300 17.49 -8.10 12.01
CA LEU A 300 16.36 -8.35 11.13
C LEU A 300 16.66 -7.83 9.73
N ARG A 301 16.41 -8.62 8.69
CA ARG A 301 16.78 -8.30 7.30
C ARG A 301 15.60 -8.33 6.32
N GLY A 302 14.38 -8.34 6.83
CA GLY A 302 13.14 -8.31 6.05
C GLY A 302 12.71 -9.69 5.55
N HIS A 303 13.07 -10.75 6.28
CA HIS A 303 12.67 -12.11 5.96
C HIS A 303 11.19 -12.35 6.33
N GLU A 304 10.50 -13.23 5.60
CA GLU A 304 9.09 -13.50 5.89
C GLU A 304 8.91 -14.21 7.24
N GLU A 305 9.88 -15.01 7.66
CA GLU A 305 9.89 -15.70 8.95
C GLU A 305 10.03 -14.71 10.13
N GLU A 306 10.59 -13.51 9.89
CA GLU A 306 10.76 -12.47 10.90
C GLU A 306 9.43 -11.83 11.32
N LYS A 307 8.34 -12.02 10.56
CA LYS A 307 7.01 -11.50 10.91
C LYS A 307 6.57 -11.93 12.32
N GLY A 308 6.82 -13.18 12.70
CA GLY A 308 6.50 -13.70 14.03
C GLY A 308 7.33 -13.01 15.13
N ILE A 309 8.60 -12.73 14.84
CA ILE A 309 9.50 -12.01 15.75
C ILE A 309 9.01 -10.57 15.95
N VAL A 310 8.69 -9.87 14.87
CA VAL A 310 8.17 -8.50 14.92
C VAL A 310 6.87 -8.46 15.72
N MET A 311 5.92 -9.34 15.42
CA MET A 311 4.65 -9.42 16.15
C MET A 311 4.88 -9.65 17.65
N GLY A 312 5.78 -10.58 18.01
CA GLY A 312 6.13 -10.85 19.41
C GLY A 312 6.76 -9.63 20.12
N LEU A 313 7.69 -8.92 19.47
CA LEU A 313 8.32 -7.72 20.02
C LEU A 313 7.28 -6.65 20.36
N TRP A 314 6.38 -6.36 19.43
CA TRP A 314 5.35 -5.33 19.63
C TRP A 314 4.27 -5.76 20.63
N ALA A 315 3.87 -7.04 20.63
CA ALA A 315 2.92 -7.56 21.61
C ALA A 315 3.47 -7.46 23.05
N MET A 316 4.74 -7.81 23.24
CA MET A 316 5.41 -7.69 24.54
C MET A 316 5.56 -6.23 24.98
N ALA A 317 5.80 -5.32 24.04
CA ALA A 317 5.87 -3.88 24.34
C ALA A 317 4.52 -3.32 24.81
N VAL A 318 3.42 -3.72 24.15
CA VAL A 318 2.05 -3.35 24.55
C VAL A 318 1.72 -3.93 25.94
N TRP A 319 2.04 -5.19 26.18
CA TRP A 319 1.78 -5.83 27.47
C TRP A 319 2.53 -5.16 28.63
N ARG A 320 3.81 -4.80 28.44
CA ARG A 320 4.58 -4.06 29.45
C ARG A 320 4.01 -2.68 29.76
N ARG A 321 3.40 -2.02 28.78
CA ARG A 321 2.71 -0.73 28.96
C ARG A 321 1.44 -0.90 29.80
N GLU A 322 0.65 -1.94 29.52
CA GLU A 322 -0.62 -2.22 30.21
C GLU A 322 -0.43 -2.82 31.62
N GLY A 323 0.67 -3.54 31.84
CA GLY A 323 1.01 -4.16 33.12
C GLY A 323 1.78 -3.26 34.10
N SER A 324 2.08 -2.02 33.74
CA SER A 324 2.69 -1.03 34.65
C SER A 324 1.60 -0.46 35.56
N PRO A 325 1.58 -0.76 36.88
CA PRO A 325 0.64 -0.11 37.79
C PRO A 325 0.94 1.39 37.79
N SER A 326 -0.06 2.21 37.52
CA SER A 326 -0.02 3.62 37.86
C SER A 326 0.35 3.74 39.34
N THR A 327 1.49 4.38 39.62
CA THR A 327 1.86 4.80 40.97
C THR A 327 0.92 5.92 41.44
N GLU A 328 -0.34 5.58 41.70
CA GLU A 328 -1.19 6.35 42.60
C GLU A 328 -1.15 5.63 43.95
N GLY A 329 -0.67 6.37 44.95
CA GLY A 329 -0.29 5.85 46.25
C GLY A 329 -1.43 5.14 46.96
N VAL A 330 -1.31 3.83 47.10
CA VAL A 330 -1.96 3.12 48.20
C VAL A 330 -1.12 3.40 49.44
N ALA A 331 -1.52 4.44 50.18
CA ALA A 331 -1.05 4.69 51.53
C ALA A 331 -1.33 3.45 52.39
N LEU A 332 -0.27 2.68 52.68
CA LEU A 332 -0.28 1.69 53.76
C LEU A 332 -0.57 2.44 55.07
N LYS A 333 -1.82 2.35 55.54
CA LYS A 333 -2.18 2.71 56.91
C LYS A 333 -1.33 1.85 57.84
N LYS A 334 -0.31 2.47 58.46
CA LYS A 334 0.32 1.96 59.68
C LYS A 334 -0.79 1.73 60.71
N LYS A 335 -1.08 0.47 61.03
CA LYS A 335 -1.82 0.11 62.24
C LYS A 335 -0.92 0.48 63.43
N THR A 336 -1.33 1.50 64.16
CA THR A 336 -0.82 1.84 65.48
C THR A 336 -1.14 0.73 66.47
N SER A 337 -0.15 0.44 67.30
CA SER A 337 -0.15 -0.44 68.47
C SER A 337 -1.31 -0.22 69.44
N GLY A 338 -1.80 -1.30 70.05
CA GLY A 338 -2.62 -1.22 71.26
C GLY A 338 -2.85 -2.59 71.90
N GLY A 339 -2.16 -2.85 73.02
CA GLY A 339 -2.75 -3.47 74.21
C GLY A 339 -2.67 -5.00 74.36
N TRP A 340 -1.84 -5.44 75.29
CA TRP A 340 -1.86 -6.75 75.96
C TRP A 340 -3.23 -7.10 76.57
N SER A 341 -3.55 -8.40 76.59
CA SER A 341 -3.98 -9.06 77.84
C SER A 341 -3.73 -10.57 77.75
N SER A 342 -2.89 -11.03 78.68
CA SER A 342 -2.71 -12.42 79.08
C SER A 342 -3.92 -12.87 79.90
N GLY A 343 -4.45 -14.05 79.63
CA GLY A 343 -5.49 -14.68 80.44
C GLY A 343 -5.48 -16.18 80.22
N SER A 344 -4.71 -16.87 81.06
CA SER A 344 -4.77 -18.30 81.33
C SER A 344 -6.10 -18.68 81.97
N GLU A 345 -6.81 -19.66 81.40
CA GLU A 345 -7.27 -20.92 82.00
C GLU A 345 -8.07 -21.75 80.98
#